data_AF-A0A4Y2R125-F1
#
_entry.id   AF-A0A4Y2R125-F1
#
_cell.length_a   1.000
_cell.length_b   1.000
_cell.length_c   1.000
_cell.angle_alpha   90.00
_cell.angle_beta   90.00
_cell.angle_gamma   90.00
#
_symmetry.space_group_name_H-M   'P 1'
#
loop_
_entity.id
_entity.type
_entity.pdbx_description
1 polymer ?
#
loop_
_entity_poly.entity_id
_entity_poly.type
_entity_poly.pdbx_seq_one_letter_code
_entity_poly.pdbx_strand_id
1 'polypeptide(L)'
;MSLDDGGNVNTGLRIYTYGSKTEKGVGATFCVLTDVNITHRWTTRLSLRNTVFQAEILALLKAVEYADALPTLQRTILIDNQASIKSAANPKSHN
;
A
#
# COMPACT_ATOMS: atom_id res chain seq x y z
N MET A 1 -1.69 -22.01 -1.69
CA MET A 1 -2.54 -21.52 -2.79
C MET A 1 -1.59 -21.06 -3.88
N SER A 2 -1.39 -21.91 -4.90
CA SER A 2 -0.52 -21.62 -6.04
C SER A 2 -1.36 -20.93 -7.08
N LEU A 3 -0.90 -19.79 -7.60
CA LEU A 3 -1.45 -19.18 -8.80
C LEU A 3 -0.31 -19.20 -9.82
N ASP A 4 -0.33 -20.27 -10.61
CA ASP A 4 0.31 -20.28 -11.91
C ASP A 4 -0.72 -19.73 -12.89
N ASP A 5 -0.39 -18.62 -13.55
CA ASP A 5 -1.10 -18.16 -14.74
C ASP A 5 -0.06 -17.71 -15.76
N GLY A 6 -0.16 -18.31 -16.93
CA GLY A 6 0.83 -18.22 -17.98
C GLY A 6 0.84 -16.86 -18.66
N GLY A 7 2.04 -16.40 -18.99
CA GLY A 7 2.28 -15.56 -20.17
C GLY A 7 1.73 -14.13 -20.15
N ASN A 8 2.65 -13.21 -19.81
CA ASN A 8 2.81 -11.90 -20.46
C ASN A 8 1.72 -10.82 -20.23
N VAL A 9 1.95 -9.95 -19.23
CA VAL A 9 1.96 -8.47 -19.30
C VAL A 9 2.31 -7.87 -17.92
N ASN A 10 3.56 -7.94 -17.47
CA ASN A 10 3.94 -7.28 -16.21
C ASN A 10 5.27 -6.50 -16.32
N THR A 11 5.37 -5.65 -17.34
CA THR A 11 6.33 -4.53 -17.34
C THR A 11 5.85 -3.36 -16.46
N GLY A 12 4.87 -3.60 -15.57
CA GLY A 12 4.33 -2.63 -14.63
C GLY A 12 5.09 -2.64 -13.30
N LEU A 13 5.48 -1.45 -12.84
CA LEU A 13 5.98 -1.25 -11.49
C LEU A 13 4.91 -1.66 -10.47
N ARG A 14 5.21 -2.60 -9.57
CA ARG A 14 4.30 -3.04 -8.50
C ARG A 14 4.65 -2.32 -7.21
N ILE A 15 3.76 -1.46 -6.74
CA ILE A 15 3.94 -0.76 -5.46
C ILE A 15 2.95 -1.32 -4.44
N TYR A 16 3.42 -1.62 -3.24
CA TYR A 16 2.62 -2.11 -2.11
C TYR A 16 2.63 -1.08 -1.00
N THR A 17 1.48 -0.87 -0.38
CA THR A 17 1.30 0.02 0.76
C THR A 17 0.79 -0.78 1.95
N TYR A 18 1.22 -0.43 3.15
CA TYR A 18 0.83 -1.11 4.37
C TYR A 18 0.78 -0.12 5.54
N GLY A 19 -0.31 -0.17 6.30
CA GLY A 19 -0.42 0.48 7.61
C GLY A 19 -0.41 -0.55 8.72
N SER A 20 0.25 -0.23 9.84
CA SER A 20 0.27 -1.08 11.02
C SER A 20 0.00 -0.30 12.29
N LYS A 21 -0.44 -0.98 13.34
CA LYS A 21 -0.55 -0.40 14.67
C LYS A 21 0.01 -1.36 15.70
N THR A 22 0.80 -0.82 16.61
CA THR A 22 1.37 -1.49 17.77
C THR A 22 1.13 -0.62 19.00
N GLU A 23 1.40 -1.15 20.19
CA GLU A 23 1.41 -0.38 21.44
C GLU A 23 2.38 0.80 21.41
N LYS A 24 3.39 0.74 20.54
CA LYS A 24 4.42 1.78 20.41
C LYS A 24 3.97 2.88 19.43
N GLY A 25 3.20 2.57 18.40
CA GLY A 25 2.82 3.58 17.42
C GLY A 25 2.09 2.99 16.22
N VAL A 26 1.79 3.88 15.27
CA VAL A 26 1.20 3.52 13.99
C VAL A 26 2.28 3.61 12.92
N GLY A 27 2.47 2.55 12.14
CA GLY A 27 3.43 2.53 11.04
C GLY A 27 2.74 2.77 9.70
N ALA A 28 3.39 3.51 8.81
CA ALA A 28 3.04 3.59 7.40
C ALA A 28 4.26 3.16 6.59
N THR A 29 4.05 2.29 5.60
CA THR A 29 5.11 1.76 4.74
C THR A 29 4.63 1.66 3.32
N PHE A 30 5.47 2.00 2.35
CA PHE A 30 5.31 1.46 1.00
C PHE A 30 6.61 0.82 0.52
N CYS A 31 6.49 -0.17 -0.36
CA CYS A 31 7.62 -0.77 -1.04
C CYS A 31 7.32 -1.00 -2.52
N VAL A 32 8.38 -1.07 -3.30
CA VAL A 32 8.33 -1.28 -4.74
C VAL A 32 8.94 -2.64 -5.02
N LEU A 33 8.19 -3.48 -5.71
CA LEU A 33 8.65 -4.78 -6.18
C LEU A 33 8.92 -4.71 -7.67
N THR A 34 10.13 -5.14 -8.03
CA THR A 34 10.51 -5.44 -9.41
C THR A 34 10.81 -6.93 -9.46
N ASP A 35 10.06 -7.66 -10.29
CA ASP A 35 9.99 -9.12 -10.31
C ASP A 35 9.60 -9.72 -8.94
N VAL A 36 10.58 -10.07 -8.13
CA VAL A 36 10.45 -10.64 -6.79
C VAL A 36 11.25 -9.89 -5.72
N ASN A 37 12.00 -8.86 -6.12
CA ASN A 37 12.89 -8.11 -5.24
C ASN A 37 12.29 -6.77 -4.84
N ILE A 38 12.45 -6.40 -3.57
CA ILE A 38 12.14 -5.05 -3.10
C ILE A 38 13.28 -4.12 -3.54
N THR A 39 12.98 -3.19 -4.44
CA THR A 39 13.96 -2.24 -5.00
C THR A 39 13.90 -0.87 -4.33
N HIS A 40 12.75 -0.51 -3.75
CA HIS A 40 12.60 0.72 -2.96
C HIS A 40 11.68 0.49 -1.77
N ARG A 41 11.94 1.19 -0.66
CA ARG A 41 11.11 1.14 0.55
C ARG A 41 11.13 2.49 1.24
N TRP A 42 9.95 2.93 1.64
CA TRP A 42 9.75 4.07 2.52
C TRP A 42 8.94 3.64 3.73
N THR A 43 9.34 4.09 4.92
CA THR A 43 8.63 3.81 6.16
C THR A 43 8.59 5.07 7.03
N THR A 44 7.53 5.21 7.81
CA THR A 44 7.46 6.21 8.88
C THR A 44 6.62 5.70 10.05
N ARG A 45 6.82 6.32 11.21
CA ARG A 45 6.01 6.11 12.41
C ARG A 45 5.21 7.36 12.71
N LEU A 46 3.90 7.18 12.76
CA LEU A 46 2.90 8.16 13.16
C LEU A 46 2.62 8.06 14.66
N SER A 47 1.89 9.07 15.16
CA SER A 47 1.44 9.10 16.55
C SER A 47 0.50 7.93 16.85
N LEU A 48 0.47 7.48 18.11
CA LEU A 48 -0.49 6.49 18.60
C LEU A 48 -1.96 6.91 18.41
N ARG A 49 -2.21 8.22 18.31
CA ARG A 49 -3.53 8.80 18.04
C ARG A 49 -4.02 8.54 16.63
N ASN A 50 -3.12 8.22 15.69
CA ASN A 50 -3.50 7.92 14.32
C ASN A 50 -4.16 6.53 14.21
N THR A 51 -4.89 6.32 13.12
CA THR A 51 -5.46 5.02 12.77
C THR A 51 -4.59 4.29 11.74
N VAL A 52 -4.75 2.97 11.63
CA VAL A 52 -4.11 2.18 10.55
C VAL A 52 -4.52 2.74 9.18
N PHE A 53 -5.79 3.12 9.02
CA PHE A 53 -6.31 3.71 7.79
C PHE A 53 -5.60 5.01 7.41
N GLN A 54 -5.37 5.92 8.37
CA GLN A 54 -4.59 7.15 8.11
C GLN A 54 -3.15 6.82 7.68
N ALA A 55 -2.55 5.77 8.25
CA ALA A 55 -1.23 5.30 7.86
C ALA A 55 -1.21 4.74 6.44
N GLU A 56 -2.23 3.96 6.05
CA GLU A 56 -2.39 3.43 4.69
C GLU A 56 -2.57 4.55 3.65
N ILE A 57 -3.38 5.57 3.96
CA ILE A 57 -3.53 6.75 3.10
C ILE A 57 -2.21 7.50 2.93
N LEU A 58 -1.43 7.64 4.00
CA LEU A 58 -0.11 8.27 3.91
C LEU A 58 0.88 7.42 3.09
N ALA A 59 0.90 6.11 3.30
CA ALA A 59 1.71 5.19 2.50
C ALA A 59 1.34 5.27 1.01
N LEU A 60 0.05 5.37 0.69
CA LEU A 60 -0.45 5.55 -0.67
C LEU A 60 -0.03 6.89 -1.27
N LEU A 61 -0.13 7.99 -0.52
CA LEU A 61 0.34 9.30 -0.97
C LEU A 61 1.82 9.24 -1.35
N LYS A 62 2.65 8.62 -0.50
CA LYS A 62 4.09 8.47 -0.78
C LYS A 62 4.39 7.52 -1.93
N ALA A 63 3.61 6.47 -2.09
CA ALA A 63 3.68 5.60 -3.26
C ALA A 63 3.39 6.37 -4.55
N VAL A 64 2.34 7.22 -4.57
CA VAL A 64 1.98 8.05 -5.74
C VAL A 64 3.06 9.08 -6.04
N GLU A 65 3.57 9.81 -5.05
CA GLU A 65 4.67 10.76 -5.22
C GLU A 65 5.92 10.08 -5.81
N TYR A 66 6.29 8.91 -5.29
CA TYR A 66 7.41 8.12 -5.82
C TYR A 66 7.16 7.70 -7.26
N ALA A 67 5.96 7.21 -7.53
CA ALA A 67 5.56 6.74 -8.84
C ALA A 67 5.60 7.89 -9.87
N ASP A 68 5.12 9.08 -9.50
CA ASP A 68 5.09 10.29 -10.34
C ASP A 68 6.49 10.78 -10.74
N ALA A 69 7.48 10.60 -9.87
CA ALA A 69 8.87 10.96 -10.14
C ALA A 69 9.58 10.05 -11.16
N LEU A 70 8.98 8.93 -11.57
CA LEU A 70 9.59 7.98 -12.49
C LEU A 70 9.27 8.30 -13.96
N PRO A 71 10.20 8.03 -14.91
CA PRO A 71 9.94 8.14 -16.33
C PRO A 71 8.72 7.31 -16.74
N THR A 72 7.97 7.79 -17.75
CA THR A 72 6.67 7.24 -18.18
C THR A 72 6.74 5.75 -18.54
N LEU A 73 6.44 4.91 -17.56
CA LEU A 73 6.07 3.50 -17.70
C LEU A 73 4.65 3.33 -17.15
N GLN A 74 3.90 2.34 -17.64
CA GLN A 74 2.65 1.94 -17.00
C GLN A 74 2.94 1.48 -15.57
N ARG A 75 2.18 1.98 -14.59
CA ARG A 75 2.40 1.74 -13.16
C ARG A 75 1.14 1.15 -12.55
N THR A 76 1.31 0.06 -11.79
CA THR A 76 0.21 -0.60 -11.08
C THR A 76 0.48 -0.50 -9.58
N ILE A 77 -0.33 0.31 -8.91
CA ILE A 77 -0.28 0.41 -7.45
C ILE A 77 -1.23 -0.63 -6.87
N LEU A 78 -0.67 -1.59 -6.14
CA LEU A 78 -1.40 -2.64 -5.46
C LEU A 78 -1.53 -2.27 -3.98
N ILE A 79 -2.75 -1.99 -3.55
CA ILE A 79 -3.01 -1.58 -2.18
C ILE A 79 -3.48 -2.81 -1.41
N ASP A 80 -2.65 -3.32 -0.50
CA ASP A 80 -3.14 -4.27 0.49
C ASP A 80 -3.93 -3.48 1.54
N ASN A 81 -5.26 -3.58 1.45
CA ASN A 81 -6.16 -2.73 2.18
C ASN A 81 -7.18 -3.52 2.98
N GLN A 82 -6.73 -4.57 3.66
CA GLN A 82 -7.60 -5.40 4.48
C GLN A 82 -8.33 -4.57 5.56
N ALA A 83 -7.70 -3.49 6.06
CA ALA A 83 -8.33 -2.57 7.01
C ALA A 83 -9.41 -1.70 6.36
N SER A 84 -9.19 -1.12 5.16
CA SER A 84 -10.24 -0.32 4.54
C SER A 84 -11.38 -1.16 3.97
N ILE A 85 -11.12 -2.36 3.45
CA ILE A 85 -12.21 -3.28 3.04
C ILE A 85 -13.12 -3.55 4.23
N LYS A 86 -12.56 -3.85 5.41
CA LYS A 86 -13.33 -4.03 6.64
C LYS A 86 -14.03 -2.75 7.11
N SER A 87 -13.43 -1.58 6.88
CA SER A 87 -14.03 -0.29 7.26
C SER A 87 -15.15 0.18 6.33
N ALA A 88 -15.00 -0.04 5.02
CA ALA A 88 -15.97 0.30 3.98
C ALA A 88 -17.12 -0.71 3.95
N ALA A 89 -16.84 -1.97 4.28
CA ALA A 89 -17.85 -3.00 4.45
C ALA A 89 -18.65 -2.87 5.76
N ASN A 90 -18.36 -1.89 6.62
CA ASN A 90 -19.16 -1.65 7.82
C ASN A 90 -20.32 -0.70 7.46
N PRO A 91 -21.57 -1.21 7.31
CA PRO A 91 -22.70 -0.35 7.10
C PRO A 91 -23.08 0.22 8.47
N LYS A 92 -22.45 1.32 8.88
CA LYS A 92 -23.10 2.21 9.84
C LYS A 92 -24.19 2.96 9.09
N SER A 93 -25.31 2.27 8.89
CA SER A 93 -26.57 2.89 8.49
C SER A 93 -26.89 4.01 9.46
N HIS A 94 -27.21 5.17 8.90
CA HIS A 94 -27.95 6.23 9.59
C HIS A 94 -29.18 5.64 10.29
N ASN A 95 -29.21 5.73 11.61
CA ASN A 95 -30.22 6.41 12.44
C ASN A 95 -30.08 5.99 13.90
#